data_AF-A0A833MEI7-F1
#
_entry.id   AF-A0A833MEI7-F1
#
_cell.length_a   1.000
_cell.length_b   1.000
_cell.length_c   1.000
_cell.angle_alpha   90.00
_cell.angle_beta   90.00
_cell.angle_gamma   90.00
#
_symmetry.space_group_name_H-M   'P 1'
#
loop_
_entity.id
_entity.type
_entity.pdbx_description
1 polymer ?
#
loop_
_entity_poly.entity_id
_entity_poly.type
_entity_poly.pdbx_seq_one_letter_code
_entity_poly.pdbx_strand_id
1 'polypeptide(L)'
;MEIILIIILAIINIPVYKYIKEWLFESDEEFREAFKFLITPDVFSLFKGRYLRDRIAEFKLGLLFFLCVITIAIEFYLIRSLFSMFI
;
A
#
# COMPACT_ATOMS: atom_id res chain seq x y z
N MET A 1 0.18 6.81 22.98
CA MET A 1 1.59 7.11 22.65
C MET A 1 2.00 6.39 21.38
N GLU A 2 1.98 5.05 21.33
CA GLU A 2 2.41 4.29 20.14
C GLU A 2 1.53 4.51 18.89
N ILE A 3 0.20 4.58 19.04
CA ILE A 3 -0.71 4.84 17.91
C ILE A 3 -0.43 6.21 17.26
N ILE A 4 -0.12 7.23 18.07
CA ILE A 4 0.19 8.57 17.58
C ILE A 4 1.51 8.54 16.78
N LEU A 5 2.50 7.78 17.26
CA LEU A 5 3.77 7.59 16.56
C LEU A 5 3.56 6.93 15.19
N ILE A 6 2.73 5.88 15.13
CA ILE A 6 2.39 5.18 13.88
C ILE A 6 1.69 6.13 12.89
N ILE A 7 0.75 6.96 13.37
CA ILE A 7 0.07 7.95 12.52
C ILE A 7 1.07 8.98 11.97
N ILE A 8 2.00 9.46 12.79
CA ILE A 8 3.05 10.40 12.36
C ILE A 8 3.96 9.75 11.31
N LEU A 9 4.42 8.52 11.53
CA LEU A 9 5.21 7.77 10.54
C LEU A 9 4.45 7.60 9.23
N ALA A 10 3.16 7.26 9.30
CA ALA A 10 2.34 7.10 8.11
C ALA A 10 2.23 8.41 7.30
N ILE A 11 2.11 9.57 7.97
CA ILE A 11 2.05 10.88 7.31
C ILE A 11 3.42 11.25 6.72
N ILE A 12 4.52 11.02 7.45
CA ILE A 12 5.88 11.32 6.97
C ILE A 12 6.24 10.48 5.74
N ASN A 13 5.69 9.26 5.62
CA ASN A 13 5.92 8.37 4.49
C ASN A 13 5.01 8.58 3.27
N ILE A 14 4.10 9.56 3.31
CA ILE A 14 3.30 9.95 2.13
C ILE A 14 4.14 10.08 0.83
N PRO A 15 5.32 10.76 0.81
CA PRO A 15 6.16 10.82 -0.39
C PRO A 15 6.65 9.43 -0.84
N VAL A 16 7.00 8.55 0.09
CA VAL A 16 7.44 7.18 -0.22
C VAL A 16 6.29 6.39 -0.85
N TYR A 17 5.08 6.48 -0.29
CA TYR A 17 3.90 5.84 -0.88
C TYR A 17 3.57 6.38 -2.26
N LYS A 18 3.79 7.68 -2.51
CA LYS A 18 3.64 8.28 -3.82
C LYS A 18 4.63 7.70 -4.83
N TYR A 19 5.90 7.56 -4.46
CA TYR A 19 6.91 6.92 -5.31
C TYR A 19 6.58 5.45 -5.62
N ILE A 20 6.16 4.67 -4.61
CA ILE A 20 5.77 3.28 -4.83
C ILE A 20 4.55 3.19 -5.76
N LYS A 21 3.58 4.10 -5.60
CA LYS A 21 2.41 4.19 -6.49
C LYS A 21 2.82 4.48 -7.93
N GLU A 22 3.68 5.47 -8.16
CA GLU A 22 4.17 5.84 -9.50
C GLU A 22 5.04 4.74 -10.13
N TRP A 23 5.74 3.94 -9.33
CA TRP A 23 6.51 2.80 -9.82
C TRP A 23 5.62 1.62 -10.24
N LEU A 24 4.50 1.42 -9.55
CA LEU A 24 3.64 0.26 -9.73
C LEU A 24 2.48 0.47 -10.72
N PHE A 25 2.04 1.72 -10.87
CA PHE A 25 0.96 2.14 -11.76
C PHE A 25 1.51 3.11 -12.80
N GLU A 26 1.24 2.85 -14.08
CA GLU A 26 1.69 3.72 -15.17
C GLU A 26 0.85 5.00 -15.25
N SER A 27 -0.38 4.99 -14.72
CA SER A 27 -1.25 6.17 -14.68
C SER A 27 -2.07 6.26 -13.39
N ASP A 28 -2.44 7.48 -13.03
CA ASP A 28 -3.37 7.76 -11.93
C ASP A 28 -4.77 7.15 -12.17
N GLU A 29 -5.13 6.95 -13.43
CA GLU A 29 -6.42 6.37 -13.84
C GLU A 29 -6.45 4.87 -13.55
N GLU A 30 -5.35 4.15 -13.84
CA GLU A 30 -5.16 2.72 -13.49
C GLU A 30 -5.20 2.54 -11.97
N PHE A 31 -4.55 3.44 -11.20
CA PHE A 31 -4.60 3.41 -9.75
C PHE A 31 -6.02 3.62 -9.21
N ARG A 32 -6.77 4.55 -9.79
CA ARG A 32 -8.12 4.90 -9.32
C ARG A 32 -9.14 3.81 -9.66
N GLU A 33 -9.03 3.16 -10.82
CA GLU A 33 -9.81 1.97 -11.14
C GLU A 33 -9.52 0.86 -10.14
N ALA A 34 -8.25 0.57 -9.90
CA ALA A 34 -7.83 -0.45 -8.95
C ALA A 34 -8.35 -0.12 -7.53
N PHE A 35 -8.17 1.11 -7.05
CA PHE A 35 -8.69 1.56 -5.75
C PHE A 35 -10.22 1.43 -5.62
N LYS A 36 -10.95 1.63 -6.73
CA LYS A 36 -12.41 1.45 -6.78
C LYS A 36 -12.80 -0.02 -6.59
N PHE A 37 -12.00 -0.97 -7.08
CA PHE A 37 -12.17 -2.41 -6.81
C PHE A 37 -11.95 -2.77 -5.34
N LEU A 38 -11.05 -2.08 -4.65
CA LEU A 38 -10.81 -2.26 -3.21
C LEU A 38 -12.05 -1.91 -2.37
N ILE A 39 -12.79 -0.86 -2.76
CA ILE A 39 -14.00 -0.39 -2.08
C ILE A 39 -15.24 -1.17 -2.53
N THR A 40 -15.29 -1.53 -3.81
CA THR A 40 -16.39 -2.29 -4.41
C THR A 40 -15.80 -3.56 -5.01
N PRO A 41 -15.68 -4.66 -4.24
CA PRO A 41 -15.21 -5.92 -4.80
C PRO A 41 -16.23 -6.37 -5.84
N ASP A 42 -15.90 -6.20 -7.11
CA ASP A 42 -16.76 -6.61 -8.22
C ASP A 42 -16.60 -8.12 -8.43
N VAL A 43 -17.15 -8.90 -7.50
CA VAL A 43 -17.11 -10.37 -7.49
C VAL A 43 -17.75 -10.95 -8.77
N PHE A 44 -18.54 -10.15 -9.49
CA PHE A 44 -19.23 -10.51 -10.73
C PHE A 44 -18.36 -10.40 -12.01
N SER A 45 -17.15 -9.84 -11.95
CA SER A 45 -16.25 -9.79 -13.14
C SER A 45 -15.65 -11.16 -13.52
N LEU A 46 -15.64 -12.12 -12.59
CA LEU A 46 -15.07 -13.47 -12.75
C LEU A 46 -15.61 -14.25 -13.96
N PHE A 47 -16.81 -13.94 -14.44
CA PHE A 47 -17.47 -14.68 -15.52
C PHE A 47 -17.34 -14.06 -16.93
N LYS A 48 -16.72 -12.87 -17.07
CA LYS A 48 -16.71 -12.11 -18.34
C LYS A 48 -15.46 -12.26 -19.21
N GLY A 49 -14.51 -13.12 -18.86
CA GLY A 49 -13.28 -13.34 -19.67
C GLY A 49 -12.24 -12.22 -19.58
N ARG A 50 -12.41 -11.24 -18.68
CA ARG A 50 -11.41 -10.19 -18.36
C ARG A 50 -10.55 -10.50 -17.12
N TYR A 51 -10.63 -11.74 -16.64
CA TYR A 51 -10.02 -12.21 -15.40
C TYR A 51 -8.54 -11.87 -15.25
N LEU A 52 -7.73 -11.99 -16.31
CA LEU A 52 -6.29 -11.73 -16.22
C LEU A 52 -5.93 -10.27 -15.99
N ARG A 53 -6.67 -9.33 -16.60
CA ARG A 53 -6.44 -7.89 -16.40
C ARG A 53 -6.85 -7.44 -15.01
N ASP A 54 -8.00 -7.92 -14.55
CA ASP A 54 -8.52 -7.59 -13.23
C ASP A 54 -7.64 -8.18 -12.11
N ARG A 55 -7.10 -9.39 -12.32
CA ARG A 55 -6.17 -10.04 -11.37
C ARG A 55 -4.84 -9.27 -11.22
N ILE A 56 -4.30 -8.75 -12.32
CA ILE A 56 -3.04 -8.00 -12.29
C ILE A 56 -3.25 -6.67 -11.57
N ALA A 57 -4.38 -6.00 -11.80
CA ALA A 57 -4.74 -4.77 -11.07
C ALA A 57 -4.92 -5.03 -9.57
N GLU A 58 -5.64 -6.10 -9.18
CA GLU A 58 -5.77 -6.53 -7.78
C GLU A 58 -4.41 -6.87 -7.16
N PHE A 59 -3.55 -7.59 -7.88
CA PHE A 59 -2.22 -7.96 -7.40
C PHE A 59 -1.33 -6.73 -7.19
N LYS A 60 -1.33 -5.77 -8.12
CA LYS A 60 -0.62 -4.49 -7.98
C LYS A 60 -1.10 -3.74 -6.74
N LEU A 61 -2.41 -3.64 -6.48
CA LEU A 61 -2.91 -3.00 -5.26
C LEU A 61 -2.50 -3.74 -3.99
N GLY A 62 -2.61 -5.07 -3.98
CA GLY A 62 -2.19 -5.88 -2.85
C GLY A 62 -0.70 -5.68 -2.57
N LEU A 63 0.13 -5.61 -3.62
CA LEU A 63 1.55 -5.35 -3.51
C LEU A 63 1.85 -3.93 -3.00
N LEU A 64 1.10 -2.91 -3.45
CA LEU A 64 1.21 -1.55 -2.93
C LEU A 64 0.89 -1.50 -1.43
N PHE A 65 -0.23 -2.10 -1.02
CA PHE A 65 -0.63 -2.14 0.39
C PHE A 65 0.41 -2.89 1.24
N PHE A 66 0.89 -4.04 0.75
CA PHE A 66 1.91 -4.83 1.41
C PHE A 66 3.22 -4.06 1.59
N LEU A 67 3.68 -3.35 0.55
CA LEU A 67 4.87 -2.50 0.62
C LEU A 67 4.70 -1.36 1.63
N CYS A 68 3.55 -0.68 1.66
CA CYS A 68 3.28 0.35 2.65
C CYS A 68 3.33 -0.20 4.08
N VAL A 69 2.70 -1.36 4.34
CA VAL A 69 2.72 -2.01 5.65
C VAL A 69 4.13 -2.42 6.06
N ILE A 70 4.91 -2.99 5.14
CA ILE A 70 6.31 -3.38 5.39
C ILE A 70 7.16 -2.15 5.73
N THR A 71 7.03 -1.06 4.98
CA THR A 71 7.79 0.18 5.25
C THR A 71 7.52 0.67 6.67
N ILE A 72 6.25 0.76 7.08
CA ILE A 72 5.88 1.17 8.44
C ILE A 72 6.44 0.19 9.49
N ALA A 73 6.35 -1.12 9.23
CA ALA A 73 6.85 -2.13 10.16
C ALA A 73 8.38 -2.07 10.34
N ILE A 74 9.13 -1.87 9.25
CA ILE A 74 10.59 -1.71 9.28
C ILE A 74 10.96 -0.45 10.05
N GLU A 75 10.34 0.69 9.75
CA GLU A 75 10.64 1.94 10.46
C GLU A 75 10.30 1.85 11.95
N PHE A 76 9.17 1.25 12.31
CA PHE A 76 8.82 1.02 13.70
C PHE A 76 9.85 0.15 14.41
N TYR A 77 10.31 -0.92 13.76
CA TYR A 77 11.37 -1.78 14.29
C TYR A 77 12.70 -1.03 14.45
N LEU A 78 13.10 -0.21 13.47
CA LEU A 78 14.32 0.59 13.51
C LEU A 78 14.28 1.61 14.65
N ILE A 79 13.17 2.34 14.81
CA ILE A 79 12.99 3.31 15.90
C ILE A 79 13.06 2.60 17.24
N ARG A 80 12.37 1.46 17.39
CA ARG A 80 12.39 0.66 18.63
C ARG A 80 13.80 0.15 18.94
N SER A 81 14.53 -0.34 17.93
CA SER A 81 15.90 -0.82 18.08
C SER A 81 16.85 0.30 18.50
N LEU A 82 16.75 1.49 17.88
CA LEU A 82 17.52 2.68 18.24
C LEU A 82 17.25 3.12 19.68
N PHE A 83 15.98 3.16 20.08
CA PHE A 83 15.61 3.50 21.46
C PHE A 83 16.16 2.48 22.47
N SER A 84 16.16 1.18 22.14
CA SER A 84 16.75 0.16 23.02
C SER A 84 18.28 0.23 23.13
N MET A 85 18.94 0.86 22.16
CA MET A 85 20.39 1.03 22.14
C MET A 85 20.83 2.29 22.89
N PHE A 86 19.91 3.23 23.11
CA PHE A 86 20.13 4.49 23.81
C PHE A 86 19.73 4.44 25.30
N ILE A 87 19.00 3.40 25.73
CA ILE A 87 18.63 3.12 27.13
C ILE A 87 19.53 2.01 27.70
#